data_AF-A0A0S7WGW6-F1
#
_entry.id   AF-A0A0S7WGW6-F1
#
_cell.length_a   1.000
_cell.length_b   1.000
_cell.length_c   1.000
_cell.angle_alpha   90.00
_cell.angle_beta   90.00
_cell.angle_gamma   90.00
#
_symmetry.space_group_name_H-M   'P 1'
#
loop_
_entity.id
_entity.type
_entity.pdbx_description
1 polymer ?
#
loop_
_entity_poly.entity_id
_entity_poly.type
_entity_poly.pdbx_seq_one_letter_code
_entity_poly.pdbx_strand_id
1 'polypeptide(L)'
;MKRVSGNSMGWLLVCSVFLPVMQCHLSRMAVEDTLIALYAGGGSDEDCVTATERMFQSMGYAVTRVDADYINSRGLEGFRLLCMPGGDMYQYEQDLASDGTEEIRQFIRNGG
;
A
#
# COMPACT_ATOMS: atom_id res chain seq x y z
N MET A 1 22.23 -13.52 -71.43
CA MET A 1 22.92 -13.58 -70.12
C MET A 1 22.80 -12.24 -69.41
N LYS A 2 22.02 -12.19 -68.32
CA LYS A 2 22.28 -11.45 -67.07
C LYS A 2 21.14 -11.78 -66.11
N ARG A 3 21.41 -12.71 -65.19
CA ARG A 3 20.57 -12.97 -64.01
C ARG A 3 20.69 -11.76 -63.09
N VAL A 4 19.57 -11.23 -62.64
CA VAL A 4 19.53 -10.45 -61.39
C VAL A 4 18.62 -11.22 -60.44
N SER A 5 19.30 -11.93 -59.55
CA SER A 5 18.77 -12.54 -58.34
C SER A 5 18.54 -11.43 -57.32
N GLY A 6 17.34 -11.35 -56.74
CA GLY A 6 17.02 -10.42 -55.67
C GLY A 6 16.06 -11.07 -54.68
N ASN A 7 16.64 -11.62 -53.61
CA ASN A 7 15.99 -12.27 -52.47
C ASN A 7 14.75 -11.53 -51.93
N SER A 8 13.60 -12.20 -51.92
CA SER A 8 12.45 -11.85 -51.08
C SER A 8 12.48 -12.69 -49.79
N MET A 9 13.33 -12.34 -48.83
CA MET A 9 13.35 -13.05 -47.54
C MET A 9 13.87 -12.15 -46.42
N GLY A 10 13.06 -11.20 -45.97
CA GLY A 10 13.51 -10.24 -44.95
C GLY A 10 12.41 -9.39 -44.32
N TRP A 11 11.26 -9.98 -43.95
CA TRP A 11 10.16 -9.24 -43.31
C TRP A 11 9.50 -9.96 -42.11
N LEU A 12 10.24 -10.80 -41.36
CA LEU A 12 9.64 -11.53 -40.22
C LEU A 12 10.40 -11.49 -38.89
N LEU A 13 11.43 -10.65 -38.73
CA LEU A 13 12.24 -10.64 -37.51
C LEU A 13 12.44 -9.23 -36.93
N VAL A 14 11.36 -8.48 -36.73
CA VAL A 14 11.40 -7.21 -35.96
C VAL A 14 10.31 -7.13 -34.89
N CYS A 15 9.81 -8.27 -34.39
CA CYS A 15 8.81 -8.29 -33.30
C CYS A 15 9.31 -8.87 -31.98
N SER A 16 10.52 -9.42 -31.91
CA SER A 16 10.94 -10.26 -30.78
C SER A 16 11.75 -9.56 -29.69
N VAL A 17 12.01 -8.25 -29.79
CA VAL A 17 12.88 -7.53 -28.82
C VAL A 17 12.13 -6.52 -27.94
N PHE A 18 10.83 -6.29 -28.18
CA PHE A 18 10.02 -5.35 -27.38
C PHE A 18 9.41 -5.94 -26.09
N LEU A 19 9.65 -7.22 -25.80
CA LEU A 19 8.96 -7.94 -24.73
C LEU A 19 9.54 -7.89 -23.30
N PRO A 20 10.77 -7.42 -22.98
CA PRO A 20 11.17 -7.36 -21.56
C PRO A 20 10.72 -6.07 -20.85
N VAL A 21 10.32 -5.00 -21.57
CA VAL A 21 9.91 -3.74 -20.92
C VAL A 21 8.48 -3.82 -20.35
N MET A 22 7.63 -4.67 -20.93
CA MET A 22 6.22 -4.80 -20.51
C MET A 22 6.04 -5.57 -19.19
N GLN A 23 7.08 -6.25 -18.71
CA GLN A 23 7.02 -7.00 -17.45
C GLN A 23 7.22 -6.10 -16.22
N CYS A 24 7.77 -4.89 -16.39
CA CYS A 24 8.01 -3.96 -15.28
C CYS A 24 6.72 -3.24 -14.81
N HIS A 25 5.66 -3.21 -15.63
CA HIS A 25 4.39 -2.60 -15.26
C HIS A 25 3.46 -3.55 -14.47
N LEU A 26 3.64 -4.87 -14.57
CA LEU A 26 2.71 -5.83 -13.97
C LEU A 26 2.89 -5.92 -12.44
N SER A 27 4.10 -5.71 -11.91
CA SER A 27 4.36 -5.69 -10.46
C SER A 27 3.74 -4.49 -9.75
N ARG A 28 3.32 -3.45 -10.50
CA ARG A 28 2.72 -2.24 -9.93
C ARG A 28 1.23 -2.41 -9.60
N MET A 29 0.58 -3.48 -10.05
CA MET A 29 -0.87 -3.69 -9.86
C MET A 29 -1.25 -4.39 -8.54
N ALA A 30 -0.31 -4.94 -7.78
CA ALA A 30 -0.64 -5.54 -6.46
C ALA A 30 -0.81 -4.49 -5.33
N VAL A 31 -0.67 -3.20 -5.65
CA VAL A 31 -0.68 -2.10 -4.67
C VAL A 31 -2.11 -1.64 -4.36
N GLU A 32 -3.07 -1.80 -5.29
CA GLU A 32 -4.44 -1.27 -5.14
C GLU A 32 -5.22 -1.91 -3.98
N ASP A 33 -4.82 -3.10 -3.51
CA ASP A 33 -5.55 -3.83 -2.46
C ASP A 33 -4.90 -3.75 -1.07
N THR A 34 -3.78 -3.04 -0.91
CA THR A 34 -3.16 -2.92 0.42
C THR A 34 -3.90 -1.88 1.23
N LEU A 35 -4.69 -2.35 2.19
CA LEU A 35 -5.49 -1.54 3.08
C LEU A 35 -4.68 -1.14 4.33
N ILE A 36 -4.50 0.17 4.51
CA ILE A 36 -3.77 0.77 5.62
C ILE A 36 -4.76 1.33 6.64
N ALA A 37 -4.61 0.94 7.90
CA ALA A 37 -5.27 1.61 9.02
C ALA A 37 -4.43 2.83 9.41
N LEU A 38 -5.00 4.03 9.30
CA LEU A 38 -4.39 5.27 9.76
C LEU A 38 -5.11 5.74 11.02
N TYR A 39 -4.41 5.77 12.15
CA TYR A 39 -5.01 6.26 13.39
C TYR A 39 -5.28 7.77 13.30
N ALA A 40 -6.51 8.18 13.55
CA ALA A 40 -6.99 9.55 13.50
C ALA A 40 -7.94 9.84 14.70
N GLY A 41 -7.62 9.26 15.86
CA GLY A 41 -8.35 9.44 17.12
C GLY A 41 -7.70 10.47 18.06
N GLY A 42 -8.07 10.43 19.33
CA GLY A 42 -7.45 11.28 20.35
C GLY A 42 -5.92 11.11 20.38
N GLY A 43 -5.21 12.22 20.50
CA GLY A 43 -3.75 12.27 20.54
C GLY A 43 -3.08 12.53 19.19
N SER A 44 -3.77 12.31 18.06
CA SER A 44 -3.18 12.56 16.75
C SER A 44 -3.22 14.03 16.37
N ASP A 45 -2.16 14.51 15.70
CA ASP A 45 -2.15 15.81 15.04
C ASP A 45 -2.86 15.72 13.67
N GLU A 46 -3.90 16.53 13.45
CA GLU A 46 -4.74 16.45 12.24
C GLU A 46 -3.97 16.80 10.96
N ASP A 47 -2.96 17.69 11.04
CA ASP A 47 -2.10 18.00 9.89
C ASP A 47 -1.21 16.80 9.57
N CYS A 48 -0.69 16.11 10.60
CA CYS A 48 0.02 14.84 10.43
C CYS A 48 -0.88 13.76 9.83
N VAL A 49 -2.11 13.57 10.34
CA VAL A 49 -3.09 12.61 9.79
C VAL A 49 -3.32 12.90 8.30
N THR A 50 -3.62 14.15 7.95
CA THR A 50 -3.91 14.56 6.59
C THR A 50 -2.70 14.40 5.66
N ALA A 51 -1.49 14.76 6.13
CA ALA A 51 -0.27 14.59 5.36
C ALA A 51 0.05 13.10 5.12
N THR A 52 -0.07 12.26 6.14
CA THR A 52 0.18 10.82 6.06
C THR A 52 -0.83 10.11 5.17
N GLU A 53 -2.12 10.46 5.25
CA GLU A 53 -3.15 9.93 4.36
C GLU A 53 -2.83 10.23 2.89
N ARG A 54 -2.53 11.50 2.57
CA ARG A 54 -2.17 11.92 1.21
C ARG A 54 -0.91 11.23 0.71
N MET A 55 0.07 11.01 1.58
CA MET A 55 1.29 10.27 1.25
C MET A 55 0.94 8.86 0.79
N PHE A 56 0.19 8.09 1.58
CA PHE A 56 -0.21 6.73 1.22
C PHE A 56 -1.08 6.67 -0.04
N GLN A 57 -2.05 7.58 -0.17
CA GLN A 57 -2.89 7.67 -1.36
C GLN A 57 -2.07 7.98 -2.62
N SER A 58 -1.05 8.86 -2.53
CA SER A 58 -0.15 9.16 -3.66
C SER A 58 0.70 7.97 -4.09
N MET A 59 0.93 7.01 -3.17
CA MET A 59 1.63 5.77 -3.45
C MET A 59 0.69 4.68 -4.02
N GLY A 60 -0.61 4.95 -4.11
CA GLY A 60 -1.62 4.02 -4.63
C GLY A 60 -2.23 3.10 -3.58
N TYR A 61 -2.06 3.40 -2.28
CA TYR A 61 -2.64 2.59 -1.20
C TYR A 61 -4.04 3.07 -0.81
N ALA A 62 -4.90 2.11 -0.44
CA ALA A 62 -6.16 2.39 0.22
C ALA A 62 -5.90 2.70 1.70
N VAL A 63 -6.50 3.78 2.21
CA VAL A 63 -6.36 4.20 3.61
C VAL A 63 -7.72 4.27 4.26
N THR A 64 -7.85 3.66 5.44
CA THR A 64 -9.00 3.81 6.33
C THR A 64 -8.54 4.54 7.58
N ARG A 65 -9.13 5.70 7.85
CA ARG A 65 -8.96 6.36 9.15
C ARG A 65 -9.67 5.53 10.23
N VAL A 66 -8.94 5.18 11.29
CA VAL A 66 -9.46 4.44 12.45
C VAL A 66 -9.20 5.23 13.73
N ASP A 67 -9.99 5.01 14.76
CA ASP A 67 -9.79 5.61 16.09
C ASP A 67 -9.68 4.50 17.16
N ALA A 68 -9.53 4.90 18.42
CA ALA A 68 -9.45 3.96 19.52
C ALA A 68 -10.71 3.10 19.65
N ASP A 69 -11.89 3.67 19.46
CA ASP A 69 -13.16 2.93 19.52
C ASP A 69 -13.23 1.85 18.43
N TYR A 70 -12.78 2.15 17.21
CA TYR A 70 -12.68 1.18 16.13
C TYR A 70 -11.74 0.03 16.52
N ILE A 71 -10.53 0.35 16.99
CA ILE A 71 -9.52 -0.67 17.34
C ILE A 71 -10.02 -1.54 18.50
N ASN A 72 -10.59 -0.92 19.54
CA ASN A 72 -11.13 -1.61 20.71
C ASN A 72 -12.31 -2.54 20.39
N SER A 73 -13.13 -2.20 19.38
CA SER A 73 -14.39 -2.92 19.10
C SER A 73 -14.34 -3.87 17.91
N ARG A 74 -13.51 -3.58 16.89
CA ARG A 74 -13.45 -4.33 15.64
C ARG A 74 -12.07 -4.95 15.37
N GLY A 75 -11.04 -4.54 16.12
CA GLY A 75 -9.67 -4.97 15.89
C GLY A 75 -9.10 -4.46 14.56
N LEU A 76 -8.01 -5.10 14.13
CA LEU A 76 -7.22 -4.70 12.95
C LEU A 76 -7.22 -5.76 11.84
N GLU A 77 -8.19 -6.68 11.84
CA GLU A 77 -8.30 -7.70 10.80
C GLU A 77 -8.51 -7.06 9.41
N GLY A 78 -7.81 -7.60 8.39
CA GLY A 78 -7.89 -7.11 7.01
C GLY A 78 -6.96 -5.96 6.67
N PHE A 79 -6.35 -5.30 7.67
CA PHE A 79 -5.29 -4.32 7.44
C PHE A 79 -3.93 -4.99 7.23
N ARG A 80 -3.06 -4.33 6.46
CA ARG A 80 -1.67 -4.74 6.24
C ARG A 80 -0.67 -3.88 6.99
N LEU A 81 -1.08 -2.70 7.42
CA LEU A 81 -0.26 -1.75 8.15
C LEU A 81 -1.16 -0.91 9.05
N LEU A 82 -0.75 -0.73 10.30
CA LEU A 82 -1.27 0.30 11.19
C LEU A 82 -0.27 1.45 11.24
N CYS A 83 -0.72 2.66 10.93
CA CYS A 83 0.07 3.88 11.04
C CYS A 83 -0.48 4.77 12.14
N MET A 84 0.35 5.08 13.13
CA MET A 84 0.08 6.12 14.13
C MET A 84 0.80 7.39 13.66
N PRO A 85 0.11 8.37 13.06
CA PRO A 85 0.74 9.64 12.68
C PRO A 85 1.17 10.33 13.99
N GLY A 86 2.24 11.12 13.93
CA GLY A 86 2.82 11.76 15.12
C GLY A 86 1.77 12.48 15.99
N GLY A 87 2.06 12.63 17.28
CA GLY A 87 1.10 13.19 18.24
C GLY A 87 1.50 12.94 19.69
N ASP A 88 0.50 12.98 20.58
CA ASP A 88 0.64 12.74 22.01
C ASP A 88 0.49 11.24 22.34
N MET A 89 1.62 10.61 22.68
CA MET A 89 1.65 9.19 23.04
C MET A 89 0.87 8.87 24.32
N TYR A 90 0.72 9.82 25.25
CA TYR A 90 -0.02 9.61 26.49
C TYR A 90 -1.52 9.54 26.24
N GLN A 91 -2.01 10.31 25.27
CA GLN A 91 -3.40 10.24 24.86
C GLN A 91 -3.72 8.92 24.14
N TYR A 92 -2.79 8.42 23.31
CA TYR A 92 -2.91 7.08 22.72
C TYR A 92 -3.05 5.99 23.78
N GLU A 93 -2.21 6.01 24.82
CA GLU A 93 -2.27 5.02 25.92
C GLU A 93 -3.57 5.10 26.72
N GLN A 94 -4.14 6.30 26.88
CA GLN A 94 -5.40 6.50 27.58
C GLN A 94 -6.60 5.98 26.79
N ASP A 95 -6.63 6.24 25.48
CA ASP A 95 -7.78 5.93 24.63
C ASP A 95 -7.74 4.46 24.15
N LEU A 96 -6.55 3.94 23.85
CA LEU A 96 -6.34 2.52 23.55
C LEU A 96 -6.30 1.74 24.86
N ALA A 97 -7.49 1.38 25.35
CA ALA A 97 -7.68 0.52 26.50
C ALA A 97 -6.83 -0.77 26.43
N SER A 98 -6.76 -1.53 27.53
CA SER A 98 -6.02 -2.80 27.59
C SER A 98 -6.30 -3.72 26.41
N ASP A 99 -7.54 -3.72 25.94
CA ASP A 99 -8.05 -4.58 24.89
C ASP A 99 -7.52 -4.11 23.51
N GLY A 100 -7.62 -2.81 23.19
CA GLY A 100 -7.05 -2.27 21.94
C GLY A 100 -5.53 -2.39 21.89
N THR A 101 -4.84 -2.26 23.03
CA THR A 101 -3.40 -2.51 23.08
C THR A 101 -3.08 -3.98 22.79
N GLU A 102 -3.87 -4.93 23.27
CA GLU A 102 -3.69 -6.35 22.93
C GLU A 102 -4.00 -6.62 21.46
N GLU A 103 -5.04 -6.00 20.88
CA GLU A 103 -5.33 -6.08 19.43
C GLU A 103 -4.12 -5.63 18.59
N ILE A 104 -3.50 -4.50 18.95
CA ILE A 104 -2.27 -4.03 18.27
C ILE A 104 -1.12 -5.03 18.43
N ARG A 105 -0.95 -5.63 19.62
CA ARG A 105 0.09 -6.66 19.83
C ARG A 105 -0.17 -7.91 19.00
N GLN A 106 -1.42 -8.36 18.90
CA GLN A 106 -1.79 -9.50 18.07
C GLN A 106 -1.55 -9.20 16.59
N PHE A 107 -1.93 -8.00 16.12
CA PHE A 107 -1.66 -7.54 14.77
C PHE A 107 -0.16 -7.60 14.42
N ILE A 108 0.71 -7.05 15.29
CA ILE A 108 2.17 -7.10 15.12
C ILE A 108 2.69 -8.55 15.12
N ARG A 109 2.20 -9.40 16.04
CA ARG A 109 2.59 -10.83 16.10
C ARG A 109 2.22 -11.58 14.81
N ASN A 110 1.17 -11.15 14.13
CA ASN A 110 0.68 -11.74 12.89
C ASN A 110 1.36 -11.16 11.63
N GLY A 111 2.35 -10.29 11.78
CA GLY A 111 3.15 -9.75 10.67
C GLY A 111 2.60 -8.50 10.01
N GLY A 112 1.72 -7.77 10.71
CA GLY A 112 1.31 -6.41 10.35
C GLY A 112 2.30 -5.33 10.78
#